data_AF-A0A7W2S024-F1
#
_entry.id   AF-A0A7W2S024-F1
#
_cell.length_a   1.000
_cell.length_b   1.000
_cell.length_c   1.000
_cell.angle_alpha   90.00
_cell.angle_beta   90.00
_cell.angle_gamma   90.00
#
_symmetry.space_group_name_H-M   'P 1'
#
loop_
_entity.id
_entity.type
_entity.pdbx_description
1 polymer ?
#
loop_
_entity_poly.entity_id
_entity_poly.type
_entity_poly.pdbx_seq_one_letter_code
_entity_poly.pdbx_strand_id
1 'polypeptide(L)'
;MYQSYFEDWEVKANFTKEFVSLWGGWLGDESYKLDLVTENEWSRFNEFIKLLSQGFMVKLADCKSEKLLDINNIQDTFSNYSESMNKDDSLFSRYVLPELDCVITEEWDYTYIIWHKNNGAVEKLAPFITKAKLKHFCN
;
A
#
# COMPACT_ATOMS: atom_id res chain seq x y z
N MET A 1 15.56 -0.49 -12.59
CA MET A 1 14.49 -1.21 -11.87
C MET A 1 13.48 -0.23 -11.27
N TYR A 2 13.90 0.76 -10.47
CA TYR A 2 13.03 1.84 -9.98
C TYR A 2 12.26 2.58 -11.10
N GLN A 3 12.98 3.04 -12.13
CA GLN A 3 12.42 3.74 -13.29
C GLN A 3 11.42 2.90 -14.13
N SER A 4 11.26 1.61 -13.86
CA SER A 4 10.21 0.79 -14.48
C SER A 4 8.82 1.08 -13.90
N TYR A 5 8.77 1.68 -12.70
CA TYR A 5 7.57 1.92 -11.91
C TYR A 5 7.32 3.41 -11.65
N PHE A 6 8.38 4.21 -11.50
CA PHE A 6 8.28 5.61 -11.10
C PHE A 6 8.85 6.58 -12.15
N GLU A 7 8.30 7.79 -12.19
CA GLU A 7 8.73 8.97 -12.95
C GLU A 7 8.44 10.21 -12.10
N ASP A 8 9.41 11.12 -11.97
CA ASP A 8 9.29 12.32 -11.11
C ASP A 8 8.80 12.02 -9.67
N TRP A 9 9.28 10.91 -9.10
CA TRP A 9 8.92 10.37 -7.77
C TRP A 9 7.48 9.85 -7.61
N GLU A 10 6.69 9.91 -8.68
CA GLU A 10 5.33 9.40 -8.76
C GLU A 10 5.28 8.06 -9.48
N VAL A 11 4.25 7.25 -9.18
CA VAL A 11 4.00 6.03 -9.96
C VAL A 11 3.59 6.41 -11.38
N LYS A 12 4.18 5.75 -12.38
CA LYS A 12 3.94 6.08 -13.79
C LYS A 12 2.45 6.03 -14.14
N ALA A 13 2.03 6.99 -14.96
CA ALA A 13 0.63 7.15 -15.38
C ALA A 13 0.07 5.97 -16.22
N ASN A 14 0.91 5.06 -16.70
CA ASN A 14 0.47 3.86 -17.41
C ASN A 14 0.04 2.70 -16.47
N PHE A 15 0.08 2.91 -15.15
CA PHE A 15 -0.50 1.99 -14.17
C PHE A 15 -1.96 2.38 -13.89
N THR A 16 -2.80 1.38 -13.69
CA THR A 16 -4.18 1.52 -13.21
C THR A 16 -4.19 1.45 -11.69
N LYS A 17 -5.13 2.14 -11.05
CA LYS A 17 -5.30 2.19 -9.60
C LYS A 17 -6.47 1.32 -9.16
N GLU A 18 -6.25 0.51 -8.13
CA GLU A 18 -7.30 -0.09 -7.32
C GLU A 18 -7.04 0.20 -5.83
N PHE A 19 -8.09 0.20 -5.02
CA PHE A 19 -8.03 0.74 -3.66
C PHE A 19 -8.25 -0.36 -2.64
N VAL A 20 -7.44 -0.32 -1.59
CA VAL A 20 -7.56 -1.19 -0.42
C VAL A 20 -7.74 -0.33 0.81
N SER A 21 -8.88 -0.44 1.49
CA SER A 21 -9.15 0.37 2.68
C SER A 21 -9.90 -0.44 3.75
N LEU A 22 -10.26 0.24 4.84
CA LEU A 22 -11.14 -0.33 5.86
C LEU A 22 -12.59 -0.48 5.36
N TRP A 23 -12.97 0.19 4.26
CA TRP A 23 -14.33 0.28 3.74
C TRP A 23 -14.45 -0.20 2.30
N GLY A 24 -15.65 -0.61 1.89
CA GLY A 24 -15.91 -1.12 0.54
C GLY A 24 -15.99 -0.05 -0.56
N GLY A 25 -15.60 1.20 -0.27
CA GLY A 25 -15.73 2.34 -1.16
C GLY A 25 -15.36 3.64 -0.45
N TRP A 26 -15.44 4.75 -1.18
CA TRP A 26 -15.18 6.08 -0.63
C TRP A 26 -16.21 6.49 0.41
N LEU A 27 -15.72 7.10 1.49
CA LEU A 27 -16.57 7.51 2.61
C LEU A 27 -17.53 8.65 2.27
N GLY A 28 -17.12 9.62 1.43
CA GLY A 28 -17.94 10.78 1.09
C GLY A 28 -18.45 11.50 2.34
N ASP A 29 -19.77 11.53 2.53
CA ASP A 29 -20.45 12.13 3.69
C ASP A 29 -20.14 11.40 5.02
N GLU A 30 -19.56 10.20 4.96
CA GLU A 30 -19.15 9.41 6.13
C GLU A 30 -17.68 9.61 6.53
N SER A 31 -17.04 10.70 6.07
CA SER A 31 -15.62 11.00 6.35
C SER A 31 -15.29 11.09 7.85
N TYR A 32 -16.27 11.40 8.70
CA TYR A 32 -16.13 11.36 10.17
C TYR A 32 -15.66 9.97 10.70
N LYS A 33 -15.82 8.90 9.91
CA LYS A 33 -15.35 7.56 10.30
C LYS A 33 -13.82 7.46 10.35
N LEU A 34 -13.09 8.36 9.69
CA LEU A 34 -11.63 8.43 9.77
C LEU A 34 -11.16 8.68 11.22
N ASP A 35 -11.87 9.54 11.96
CA ASP A 35 -11.54 9.87 13.36
C ASP A 35 -11.87 8.74 14.34
N LEU A 36 -12.65 7.75 13.90
CA LEU A 36 -13.08 6.61 14.71
C LEU A 36 -12.20 5.38 14.53
N VAL A 37 -11.23 5.42 13.61
CA VAL A 37 -10.34 4.28 13.35
C VAL A 37 -9.50 4.01 14.59
N THR A 38 -9.49 2.73 14.99
CA THR A 38 -8.69 2.25 16.12
C THR A 38 -7.32 1.74 15.65
N GLU A 39 -6.35 1.70 16.56
CA GLU A 39 -5.04 1.07 16.30
C GLU A 39 -5.17 -0.39 15.80
N ASN A 40 -6.16 -1.12 16.29
CA ASN A 40 -6.42 -2.49 15.84
C ASN A 40 -6.96 -2.57 14.40
N GLU A 41 -7.69 -1.56 13.94
CA GLU A 41 -8.13 -1.47 12.55
C GLU A 41 -6.99 -1.02 11.65
N TRP A 42 -6.26 0.03 12.03
CA TRP A 42 -5.10 0.52 11.30
C TRP A 42 -4.00 -0.55 11.18
N SER A 43 -3.73 -1.35 12.22
CA SER A 43 -2.67 -2.37 12.17
C SER A 43 -2.90 -3.47 11.12
N ARG A 44 -4.12 -3.56 10.56
CA ARG A 44 -4.44 -4.46 9.44
C ARG A 44 -3.67 -4.12 8.17
N PHE A 45 -3.28 -2.86 7.97
CA PHE A 45 -2.42 -2.46 6.84
C PHE A 45 -1.00 -3.04 6.99
N ASN A 46 -0.44 -3.00 8.20
CA ASN A 46 0.83 -3.65 8.50
C ASN A 46 0.74 -5.19 8.33
N GLU A 47 -0.35 -5.81 8.80
CA GLU A 47 -0.58 -7.24 8.58
C GLU A 47 -0.73 -7.57 7.09
N PHE A 48 -1.40 -6.72 6.30
CA PHE A 48 -1.48 -6.90 4.85
C PHE A 48 -0.09 -6.94 4.20
N ILE A 49 0.78 -5.95 4.46
CA ILE A 49 2.12 -5.94 3.88
C ILE A 49 2.97 -7.12 4.35
N LYS A 50 2.86 -7.50 5.63
CA LYS A 50 3.53 -8.69 6.17
C LYS A 50 3.06 -9.98 5.50
N LEU A 51 1.77 -10.10 5.22
CA LEU A 51 1.21 -11.24 4.51
C LEU A 51 1.72 -11.30 3.06
N LEU A 52 1.87 -10.14 2.40
CA LEU A 52 2.45 -10.07 1.06
C LEU A 52 3.92 -10.50 1.05
N SER A 53 4.73 -10.07 2.02
CA SER A 53 6.15 -10.44 2.08
C SER A 53 6.39 -11.93 2.37
N GLN A 54 5.37 -12.67 2.77
CA GLN A 54 5.42 -14.13 2.92
C GLN A 54 5.15 -14.87 1.60
N GLY A 55 4.45 -14.24 0.66
CA GLY A 55 4.05 -14.82 -0.61
C GLY A 55 4.83 -14.30 -1.83
N PHE A 56 5.45 -13.12 -1.70
CA PHE A 56 6.09 -12.42 -2.81
C PHE A 56 7.37 -11.72 -2.35
N MET A 57 8.27 -11.47 -3.29
CA MET A 57 9.35 -10.51 -3.11
C MET A 57 8.77 -9.10 -3.01
N VAL A 58 9.04 -8.43 -1.90
CA VAL A 58 8.68 -7.03 -1.65
C VAL A 58 9.95 -6.19 -1.56
N LYS A 59 10.00 -5.09 -2.30
CA LYS A 59 11.06 -4.08 -2.23
C LYS A 59 10.48 -2.75 -1.75
N LEU A 60 11.30 -1.94 -1.09
CA LEU A 60 10.91 -0.58 -0.68
C LEU A 60 11.47 0.42 -1.70
N ALA A 61 10.65 1.34 -2.18
CA ALA A 61 11.11 2.42 -3.03
C ALA A 61 11.67 3.57 -2.20
N ASP A 62 12.91 3.96 -2.49
CA ASP A 62 13.53 5.19 -1.99
C ASP A 62 13.57 6.20 -3.14
N CYS A 63 12.60 7.11 -3.15
CA CYS A 63 12.48 8.12 -4.21
C CYS A 63 13.65 9.10 -4.22
N LYS A 64 14.27 9.39 -3.06
CA LYS A 64 15.39 10.34 -2.98
C LYS A 64 16.64 9.79 -3.65
N SER A 65 16.89 8.49 -3.51
CA SER A 65 18.02 7.83 -4.17
C SER A 65 17.66 7.13 -5.48
N GLU A 66 16.38 7.20 -5.90
CA GLU A 66 15.80 6.52 -7.07
C GLU A 66 16.12 5.01 -7.12
N LYS A 67 16.01 4.35 -5.97
CA LYS A 67 16.37 2.93 -5.83
C LYS A 67 15.22 2.12 -5.26
N LEU A 68 15.27 0.82 -5.57
CA LEU A 68 14.49 -0.18 -4.86
C LEU A 68 15.43 -0.89 -3.89
N LEU A 69 15.11 -0.80 -2.61
CA LEU A 69 15.86 -1.40 -1.52
C LEU A 69 15.29 -2.78 -1.22
N ASP A 70 16.18 -3.75 -1.04
CA ASP A 70 15.80 -5.06 -0.53
C ASP A 70 15.45 -4.96 0.95
N ILE A 71 14.43 -5.69 1.38
CA ILE A 71 13.92 -5.66 2.74
C ILE A 71 14.29 -6.97 3.43
N ASN A 72 15.18 -6.90 4.43
CA ASN A 72 15.57 -8.08 5.21
C ASN A 72 14.48 -8.50 6.20
N ASN A 73 13.86 -7.51 6.85
CA ASN A 73 12.73 -7.70 7.76
C ASN A 73 11.64 -6.68 7.43
N ILE A 74 10.47 -7.16 7.00
CA ILE A 74 9.36 -6.30 6.58
C ILE A 74 8.87 -5.38 7.69
N GLN A 75 8.98 -5.81 8.95
CA GLN A 75 8.51 -5.05 10.10
C GLN A 75 9.32 -3.77 10.34
N ASP A 76 10.56 -3.73 9.89
CA ASP A 76 11.42 -2.55 10.00
C ASP A 76 10.92 -1.40 9.10
N THR A 77 10.00 -1.68 8.18
CA THR A 77 9.36 -0.68 7.30
C THR A 77 8.05 -0.13 7.86
N PHE A 78 7.54 -0.71 8.95
CA PHE A 78 6.24 -0.32 9.49
C PHE A 78 6.39 0.87 10.43
N SER A 79 5.53 1.87 10.25
CA SER A 79 5.25 2.85 11.30
C SER A 79 4.51 2.17 12.45
N ASN A 80 4.59 2.71 13.66
CA ASN A 80 3.57 2.45 14.68
C ASN A 80 2.35 3.37 14.51
N TYR A 81 1.28 3.13 15.28
CA TYR A 81 0.03 3.88 15.13
C TYR A 81 0.22 5.39 15.31
N SER A 82 0.92 5.80 16.38
CA SER A 82 1.18 7.21 16.65
C SER A 82 2.03 7.86 15.56
N GLU A 83 3.05 7.18 15.04
CA GLU A 83 3.86 7.67 13.92
C GLU A 83 3.02 7.83 12.66
N SER A 84 2.17 6.84 12.35
CA SER A 84 1.32 6.88 11.16
C SER A 84 0.34 8.05 11.17
N MET A 85 -0.16 8.43 12.34
CA MET A 85 -1.07 9.57 12.50
C MET A 85 -0.41 10.94 12.34
N ASN A 86 0.92 11.00 12.50
CA ASN A 86 1.65 12.27 12.54
C ASN A 86 2.68 12.43 11.41
N LYS A 87 2.93 11.37 10.62
CA LYS A 87 3.93 11.42 9.56
C LYS A 87 3.41 12.20 8.36
N ASP A 88 4.35 12.87 7.70
CA ASP A 88 4.15 13.59 6.45
C ASP A 88 4.00 12.64 5.27
N ASP A 89 3.36 13.09 4.19
CA ASP A 89 3.13 12.29 2.97
C ASP A 89 4.44 11.85 2.31
N SER A 90 5.53 12.59 2.49
CA SER A 90 6.87 12.23 2.02
C SER A 90 7.45 10.99 2.71
N LEU A 91 6.87 10.58 3.84
CA LEU A 91 7.22 9.38 4.59
C LEU A 91 6.29 8.20 4.31
N PHE A 92 5.28 8.36 3.45
CA PHE A 92 4.40 7.26 3.06
C PHE A 92 5.14 6.18 2.31
N SER A 93 4.86 4.95 2.71
CA SER A 93 5.56 3.78 2.18
C SER A 93 5.14 3.49 0.75
N ARG A 94 6.12 3.11 -0.07
CA ARG A 94 5.95 2.72 -1.47
C ARG A 94 6.61 1.37 -1.67
N TYR A 95 5.81 0.32 -1.71
CA TYR A 95 6.28 -1.05 -1.87
C TYR A 95 6.18 -1.47 -3.33
N VAL A 96 7.18 -2.17 -3.84
CA VAL A 96 7.18 -2.75 -5.19
C VAL A 96 7.17 -4.27 -5.07
N LEU A 97 6.28 -4.91 -5.81
CA LEU A 97 6.21 -6.37 -5.96
C LEU A 97 6.61 -6.71 -7.41
N PRO A 98 7.91 -6.92 -7.70
CA PRO A 98 8.40 -7.06 -9.07
C PRO A 98 7.79 -8.25 -9.82
N GLU A 99 7.48 -9.34 -9.11
CA GLU A 99 6.88 -10.55 -9.70
C GLU A 99 5.47 -10.32 -10.25
N LEU A 100 4.81 -9.25 -9.80
CA LEU A 100 3.46 -8.88 -10.20
C LEU A 100 3.42 -7.63 -11.08
N ASP A 101 4.59 -7.02 -11.38
CA ASP A 101 4.68 -5.68 -11.97
C ASP A 101 3.73 -4.67 -11.27
N CYS A 102 3.77 -4.66 -9.94
CA CYS A 102 2.81 -3.96 -9.08
C CYS A 102 3.53 -3.03 -8.09
N VAL A 103 2.91 -1.88 -7.79
CA VAL A 103 3.32 -0.96 -6.72
C VAL A 103 2.18 -0.83 -5.73
N ILE A 104 2.49 -0.75 -4.43
CA ILE A 104 1.53 -0.46 -3.37
C ILE A 104 1.98 0.82 -2.69
N THR A 105 1.14 1.85 -2.70
CA THR A 105 1.42 3.12 -2.03
C THR A 105 0.45 3.35 -0.88
N GLU A 106 0.97 3.86 0.22
CA GLU A 106 0.18 4.30 1.36
C GLU A 106 -0.41 5.70 1.11
N GLU A 107 -1.62 5.94 1.59
CA GLU A 107 -2.31 7.24 1.59
C GLU A 107 -2.77 7.61 3.00
N TRP A 108 -3.13 8.89 3.17
CA TRP A 108 -3.45 9.48 4.48
C TRP A 108 -4.79 9.03 5.08
N ASP A 109 -5.72 8.54 4.26
CA ASP A 109 -7.13 8.28 4.64
C ASP A 109 -7.41 6.80 4.96
N TYR A 110 -6.43 6.08 5.49
CA TYR A 110 -6.48 4.63 5.70
C TYR A 110 -6.79 3.87 4.41
N THR A 111 -6.12 4.27 3.32
CA THR A 111 -6.18 3.61 2.03
C THR A 111 -4.77 3.27 1.56
N TYR A 112 -4.61 2.08 1.01
CA TYR A 112 -3.46 1.71 0.20
C TYR A 112 -3.93 1.62 -1.26
N ILE A 113 -3.15 2.20 -2.17
CA ILE A 113 -3.41 2.11 -3.61
C ILE A 113 -2.55 0.98 -4.19
N ILE A 114 -3.20 0.05 -4.88
CA ILE A 114 -2.56 -0.95 -5.72
C ILE A 114 -2.46 -0.36 -7.13
N TRP A 115 -1.24 -0.18 -7.59
CA TRP A 115 -0.94 0.24 -8.94
C TRP A 115 -0.50 -0.97 -9.76
N HIS A 116 -1.22 -1.26 -10.84
CA HIS A 116 -0.98 -2.45 -11.64
C HIS A 116 -1.12 -2.15 -13.14
N LYS A 117 -0.45 -2.95 -13.98
CA LYS A 117 -0.61 -2.88 -15.45
C LYS A 117 -1.67 -3.83 -16.00
N ASN A 118 -2.05 -4.84 -15.23
CA ASN A 118 -3.06 -5.84 -15.57
C ASN A 118 -3.76 -6.33 -14.29
N ASN A 119 -4.98 -6.83 -14.40
CA ASN A 119 -5.77 -7.24 -13.23
C ASN A 119 -5.23 -8.51 -12.54
N GLY A 120 -4.33 -9.25 -13.19
CA GLY A 120 -3.76 -10.47 -12.60
C GLY A 120 -2.95 -10.21 -11.32
N ALA A 121 -2.40 -8.99 -11.15
CA ALA A 121 -1.81 -8.58 -9.88
C ALA A 121 -2.86 -8.51 -8.77
N VAL A 122 -3.97 -7.80 -9.01
CA VAL A 122 -5.05 -7.59 -8.03
C VAL A 122 -5.71 -8.92 -7.64
N GLU A 123 -5.98 -9.80 -8.61
CA GLU A 123 -6.51 -11.14 -8.37
C GLU A 123 -5.62 -11.96 -7.43
N LYS A 124 -4.29 -11.87 -7.59
CA LYS A 124 -3.32 -12.54 -6.72
C LYS A 124 -3.23 -11.91 -5.33
N LEU A 125 -3.48 -10.60 -5.20
CA LEU A 125 -3.45 -9.90 -3.91
C LEU A 125 -4.76 -10.05 -3.12
N ALA A 126 -5.89 -10.31 -3.78
CA ALA A 126 -7.22 -10.40 -3.16
C ALA A 126 -7.33 -11.36 -1.95
N PRO A 127 -6.71 -12.56 -1.96
CA PRO A 127 -6.72 -13.44 -0.79
C PRO A 127 -6.02 -12.82 0.43
N PHE A 128 -4.95 -12.04 0.20
CA PHE A 128 -4.16 -11.39 1.26
C PHE A 128 -4.92 -10.20 1.84
N ILE A 129 -5.58 -9.40 0.98
CA ILE A 129 -6.46 -8.31 1.41
C ILE A 129 -7.58 -8.85 2.32
N THR A 130 -8.23 -9.94 1.89
CA THR A 130 -9.30 -10.58 2.67
C THR A 130 -8.78 -11.13 4.00
N LYS A 131 -7.61 -11.78 3.99
CA LYS A 131 -6.99 -12.33 5.20
C LYS A 131 -6.60 -11.23 6.20
N ALA A 132 -6.20 -10.06 5.73
CA ALA A 132 -5.97 -8.86 6.55
C ALA A 132 -7.27 -8.19 7.04
N LYS A 133 -8.44 -8.68 6.61
CA LYS A 133 -9.76 -8.08 6.90
C LYS A 133 -9.89 -6.64 6.38
N LEU A 134 -9.24 -6.37 5.26
CA LEU A 134 -9.39 -5.13 4.48
C LEU A 134 -10.42 -5.34 3.38
N LYS A 135 -10.82 -4.24 2.76
CA LYS A 135 -11.77 -4.20 1.64
C LYS A 135 -11.05 -3.70 0.40
N HIS A 136 -11.52 -4.17 -0.74
CA HIS A 136 -10.99 -3.84 -2.05
C HIS A 136 -12.11 -3.26 -2.92
N PHE A 137 -11.83 -2.17 -3.63
CA PHE A 137 -12.76 -1.57 -4.58
C PHE A 137 -12.01 -0.85 -5.71
N CYS A 138 -12.67 -0.75 -6.85
CA CYS A 138 -12.23 0.04 -8.01
C CYS A 138 -13.14 1.27 -8.16
N ASN A 139 -12.64 2.30 -8.86
CA ASN A 139 -13.47 3.42 -9.32
C ASN A 139 -14.20 3.10 -10.61
#